data_AF-A0A8T3N7T0-F1
#
_entry.id   AF-A0A8T3N7T0-F1
#
_cell.length_a   1.000
_cell.length_b   1.000
_cell.length_c   1.000
_cell.angle_alpha   90.00
_cell.angle_beta   90.00
_cell.angle_gamma   90.00
#
_symmetry.space_group_name_H-M   'P 1'
#
loop_
_entity.id
_entity.type
_entity.pdbx_description
1 polymer ?
#
loop_
_entity_poly.entity_id
_entity_poly.type
_entity_poly.pdbx_seq_one_letter_code
_entity_poly.pdbx_strand_id
1 'polypeptide(L)'
;MVARSLIVNADDFGQSPGVNRGVFAAHERGIVTSASLMVRWPAAAKAAAYARERPELSLGLHVDLGEWAYRHDTWVPVYAVVPTDDPTAVAAEVAHQLATFRRLAGRDPTHVDSHQHVHRSEPVHSVLAETA
;
A
#
# COMPACT_ATOMS: atom_id res chain seq x y z
N MET A 1 -13.67 -23.27 -22.58
CA MET A 1 -12.44 -22.50 -22.31
C MET A 1 -12.66 -21.74 -21.02
N VAL A 2 -11.78 -21.89 -20.02
CA VAL A 2 -11.87 -21.10 -18.77
C VAL A 2 -11.22 -19.74 -19.05
N ALA A 3 -11.92 -18.65 -18.73
CA ALA A 3 -11.36 -17.31 -18.87
C ALA A 3 -10.23 -17.10 -17.85
N ARG A 4 -9.13 -16.46 -18.27
CA ARG A 4 -8.03 -16.06 -17.37
C ARG A 4 -8.30 -14.65 -16.84
N SER A 5 -8.08 -14.46 -15.54
CA SER A 5 -8.14 -13.14 -14.89
C SER A 5 -6.73 -12.62 -14.63
N LEU A 6 -6.52 -11.31 -14.79
CA LEU A 6 -5.26 -10.63 -14.50
C LEU A 6 -5.58 -9.37 -13.68
N ILE A 7 -4.88 -9.20 -12.56
CA ILE A 7 -4.87 -7.97 -11.78
C ILE A 7 -3.53 -7.27 -12.05
N VAL A 8 -3.59 -6.02 -12.46
CA VAL A 8 -2.40 -5.18 -12.59
C VAL A 8 -2.47 -4.13 -11.50
N ASN A 9 -1.70 -4.35 -10.43
CA ASN A 9 -1.63 -3.46 -9.28
C ASN A 9 -0.48 -2.45 -9.46
N ALA A 10 -0.74 -1.19 -9.14
CA ALA A 10 0.28 -0.16 -9.00
C ALA A 10 0.57 0.11 -7.51
N ASP A 11 1.77 -0.25 -7.08
CA ASP A 11 2.26 -0.05 -5.71
C ASP A 11 2.65 1.41 -5.46
N ASP A 12 2.90 1.73 -4.19
CA ASP A 12 3.35 3.04 -3.70
C ASP A 12 2.42 4.22 -4.02
N PHE A 13 1.16 3.95 -4.38
CA PHE A 13 0.19 5.00 -4.64
C PHE A 13 0.01 5.86 -3.38
N GLY A 14 0.04 7.18 -3.53
CA GLY A 14 0.03 8.12 -2.39
C GLY A 14 1.39 8.47 -1.81
N GLN A 15 2.50 7.80 -2.20
CA GLN A 15 3.83 8.08 -1.67
C GLN A 15 4.33 9.49 -2.03
N SER A 16 4.12 9.92 -3.28
CA SER A 16 4.53 11.26 -3.74
C SER A 16 3.63 11.81 -4.85
N PRO A 17 3.65 13.12 -5.12
CA PRO A 17 2.94 13.69 -6.26
C PRO A 17 3.41 13.12 -7.60
N GLY A 18 4.68 12.71 -7.70
CA GLY A 18 5.24 12.09 -8.90
C GLY A 18 4.66 10.70 -9.14
N VAL A 19 4.68 9.85 -8.11
CA VAL A 19 4.10 8.50 -8.17
C VAL A 19 2.61 8.57 -8.49
N ASN A 20 1.86 9.45 -7.82
CA ASN A 20 0.44 9.65 -8.10
C ASN A 20 0.18 9.96 -9.58
N ARG A 21 0.95 10.89 -10.18
CA ARG A 21 0.78 11.20 -11.62
C ARG A 21 1.03 9.98 -12.50
N GLY A 22 2.02 9.15 -12.15
CA GLY A 22 2.30 7.90 -12.86
C GLY A 22 1.12 6.93 -12.78
N VAL A 23 0.61 6.68 -11.57
CA VAL A 23 -0.55 5.80 -11.34
C VAL A 23 -1.80 6.31 -12.06
N PHE A 24 -2.06 7.63 -12.01
CA PHE A 24 -3.19 8.22 -12.73
C PHE A 24 -3.10 7.96 -14.23
N ALA A 25 -1.94 8.22 -14.83
CA ALA A 25 -1.74 8.01 -16.25
C ALA A 25 -1.84 6.52 -16.63
N ALA A 26 -1.30 5.63 -15.80
CA ALA A 26 -1.34 4.19 -16.02
C ALA A 26 -2.74 3.58 -15.87
N HIS A 27 -3.59 4.17 -15.02
CA HIS A 27 -4.99 3.78 -14.88
C HIS A 27 -5.85 4.35 -16.01
N GLU A 28 -5.75 5.66 -16.30
CA GLU A 28 -6.60 6.32 -17.30
C GLU A 28 -6.27 5.93 -18.74
N ARG A 29 -5.01 5.57 -19.00
CA ARG A 29 -4.49 5.37 -20.36
C ARG A 29 -3.72 4.07 -20.53
N GLY A 30 -3.74 3.20 -19.53
CA GLY A 30 -2.98 1.96 -19.51
C GLY A 30 -3.81 0.78 -19.04
N ILE A 31 -3.13 -0.21 -18.45
CA ILE A 31 -3.72 -1.49 -18.06
C ILE A 31 -3.91 -1.63 -16.54
N VAL A 32 -3.60 -0.59 -15.76
CA VAL A 32 -3.71 -0.64 -14.30
C VAL A 32 -5.18 -0.68 -13.91
N THR A 33 -5.56 -1.74 -13.20
CA THR A 33 -6.92 -1.97 -12.70
C THR A 33 -7.00 -1.92 -11.17
N SER A 34 -5.84 -1.93 -10.49
CA SER A 34 -5.72 -1.89 -9.05
C SER A 34 -4.56 -1.00 -8.62
N ALA A 35 -4.67 -0.37 -7.45
CA ALA A 35 -3.55 0.31 -6.80
C ALA A 35 -3.62 0.12 -5.29
N SER A 36 -2.46 0.10 -4.63
CA SER A 36 -2.37 0.02 -3.18
C SER A 36 -1.84 1.33 -2.59
N LEU A 37 -2.62 1.92 -1.67
CA LEU A 37 -2.41 3.26 -1.13
C LEU A 37 -1.52 3.23 0.11
N MET A 38 -0.40 3.93 0.07
CA MET A 38 0.41 4.24 1.26
C MET A 38 -0.15 5.46 1.98
N VAL A 39 -0.76 5.25 3.14
CA VAL A 39 -1.53 6.28 3.85
C VAL A 39 -0.69 7.24 4.70
N ARG A 40 0.57 6.90 4.98
CA ARG A 40 1.47 7.70 5.83
C ARG A 40 2.00 8.95 5.13
N TRP A 41 1.94 9.00 3.80
CA TRP A 41 2.57 10.06 3.02
C TRP A 41 1.62 11.24 2.72
N PRO A 42 2.13 12.48 2.63
CA PRO A 42 1.30 13.66 2.36
C PRO A 42 0.48 13.58 1.06
N ALA A 43 0.98 12.85 0.06
CA ALA A 43 0.32 12.71 -1.23
C ALA A 43 -0.86 11.70 -1.21
N ALA A 44 -1.05 10.96 -0.10
CA ALA A 44 -2.12 9.98 0.05
C ALA A 44 -3.52 10.58 -0.06
N ALA A 45 -3.73 11.79 0.47
CA ALA A 45 -5.06 12.42 0.44
C ALA A 45 -5.53 12.70 -1.00
N LYS A 46 -4.62 13.12 -1.88
CA LYS A 46 -4.91 13.35 -3.30
C LYS A 46 -5.10 12.03 -4.06
N ALA A 47 -4.32 11.00 -3.74
CA ALA A 47 -4.48 9.66 -4.30
C ALA A 47 -5.84 9.04 -3.93
N ALA A 48 -6.24 9.14 -2.66
CA ALA A 48 -7.54 8.68 -2.21
C ALA A 48 -8.70 9.46 -2.87
N ALA A 49 -8.58 10.79 -2.99
CA ALA A 49 -9.59 11.60 -3.69
C ALA A 49 -9.78 11.17 -5.13
N TYR A 50 -8.68 10.94 -5.85
CA TYR A 50 -8.72 10.42 -7.21
C TYR A 50 -9.46 9.08 -7.31
N ALA A 51 -9.16 8.14 -6.40
CA ALA A 51 -9.79 6.82 -6.39
C ALA A 51 -11.28 6.86 -5.99
N ARG A 52 -11.71 7.82 -5.16
CA ARG A 52 -13.14 8.00 -4.83
C ARG A 52 -13.97 8.44 -6.03
N GLU A 53 -13.36 9.20 -6.93
CA GLU A 53 -14.02 9.67 -8.17
C GLU A 53 -14.01 8.60 -9.29
N ARG A 54 -13.26 7.51 -9.11
CA ARG A 54 -13.01 6.46 -10.12
C ARG A 54 -13.23 5.07 -9.52
N PRO A 55 -14.49 4.66 -9.30
CA PRO A 55 -14.80 3.38 -8.68
C PRO A 55 -14.29 2.15 -9.46
N GLU A 56 -13.94 2.32 -10.74
CA GLU A 56 -13.28 1.32 -11.58
C GLU A 56 -11.84 0.99 -11.18
N LEU A 57 -11.18 1.87 -10.39
CA LEU A 57 -9.90 1.56 -9.77
C LEU A 57 -10.13 0.82 -8.45
N SER A 58 -9.74 -0.46 -8.43
CA SER A 58 -9.62 -1.21 -7.18
C SER A 58 -8.57 -0.53 -6.29
N LEU A 59 -8.89 -0.31 -5.02
CA LEU A 59 -8.01 0.40 -4.09
C LEU A 59 -7.74 -0.47 -2.86
N GLY A 60 -6.47 -0.83 -2.64
CA GLY A 60 -6.00 -1.56 -1.47
C GLY A 60 -5.20 -0.68 -0.51
N LEU A 61 -4.90 -1.20 0.67
CA LEU A 61 -3.97 -0.59 1.63
C LEU A 61 -2.56 -1.15 1.39
N HIS A 62 -1.60 -0.26 1.13
CA HIS A 62 -0.18 -0.59 1.07
C HIS A 62 0.47 -0.32 2.42
N VAL A 63 0.61 -1.37 3.24
CA VAL A 63 1.16 -1.24 4.59
C VAL A 63 2.64 -0.84 4.52
N ASP A 64 2.99 0.26 5.18
CA ASP A 64 4.35 0.82 5.21
C ASP A 64 4.93 0.76 6.63
N LEU A 65 5.86 -0.18 6.86
CA LEU A 65 6.53 -0.35 8.16
C LEU A 65 7.96 0.21 8.18
N GLY A 66 8.47 0.66 7.03
CA GLY A 66 9.85 1.06 6.84
C GLY A 66 10.28 0.94 5.39
N GLU A 67 11.43 1.51 5.05
CA GLU A 67 12.06 1.39 3.74
C GLU A 67 13.53 1.03 3.92
N TRP A 68 13.99 0.09 3.11
CA TRP A 68 15.38 -0.33 3.01
C TRP A 68 15.93 -0.02 1.61
N ALA A 69 17.17 0.42 1.55
CA ALA A 69 17.88 0.62 0.29
C ALA A 69 19.16 -0.20 0.29
N TYR A 70 19.48 -0.80 -0.86
CA TYR A 70 20.77 -1.45 -1.05
C TYR A 70 21.82 -0.40 -1.43
N ARG A 71 22.79 -0.15 -0.54
CA ARG A 71 23.86 0.85 -0.69
C ARG A 71 25.17 0.30 -0.16
N HIS A 72 26.28 0.55 -0.86
CA HIS A 72 27.62 0.10 -0.45
C HIS A 72 27.66 -1.40 -0.08
N ASP A 73 27.11 -2.23 -0.96
CA ASP A 73 27.02 -3.69 -0.84
C ASP A 73 26.27 -4.21 0.40
N THR A 74 25.46 -3.37 1.05
CA THR A 74 24.63 -3.76 2.19
C THR A 74 23.23 -3.14 2.15
N TRP A 75 22.28 -3.74 2.86
CA TRP A 75 20.96 -3.18 3.08
C TRP A 75 21.02 -2.19 4.23
N VAL A 76 20.60 -0.95 3.99
CA VAL A 76 20.50 0.09 5.01
C VAL A 76 19.06 0.57 5.16
N PRO A 77 18.58 0.84 6.38
CA PRO A 77 17.27 1.44 6.56
C PRO A 77 17.33 2.90 6.08
N VAL A 78 16.40 3.28 5.21
CA VAL A 78 16.12 4.68 4.85
C VAL A 78 15.28 5.30 5.96
N TYR A 79 14.26 4.57 6.41
CA TYR A 79 13.48 4.88 7.61
C TYR A 79 12.85 3.61 8.17
N ALA A 80 12.47 3.65 9.45
CA ALA A 80 11.67 2.62 10.12
C ALA A 80 10.49 3.28 10.81
N VAL A 81 9.34 2.61 10.81
CA VAL A 81 8.11 3.09 11.48
C VAL A 81 7.95 2.42 12.82
N VAL A 82 8.02 1.09 12.83
CA VAL A 82 7.98 0.23 14.01
C VAL A 82 8.98 -0.93 13.84
N PRO A 83 9.43 -1.57 14.94
CA PRO A 83 10.18 -2.82 14.85
C PRO A 83 9.32 -3.90 14.21
N THR A 84 9.74 -4.45 13.08
CA THR A 84 8.96 -5.44 12.33
C THR A 84 8.93 -6.82 12.99
N ASP A 85 9.79 -7.06 13.98
CA ASP A 85 9.86 -8.27 14.81
C ASP A 85 8.98 -8.20 16.07
N ASP A 86 8.38 -7.05 16.38
CA ASP A 86 7.42 -6.87 17.46
C ASP A 86 5.97 -7.00 16.93
N PRO A 87 5.28 -8.12 17.17
CA PRO A 87 3.91 -8.33 16.66
C PRO A 87 2.92 -7.29 17.19
N THR A 88 3.12 -6.79 18.41
CA THR A 88 2.20 -5.82 19.03
C THR A 88 2.37 -4.45 18.38
N ALA A 89 3.62 -4.03 18.14
CA ALA A 89 3.91 -2.78 17.45
C ALA A 89 3.42 -2.81 16.00
N VAL A 90 3.63 -3.92 15.28
CA VAL A 90 3.14 -4.12 13.92
C VAL A 90 1.61 -4.07 13.87
N ALA A 91 0.91 -4.81 14.75
CA ALA A 91 -0.55 -4.80 14.79
C ALA A 91 -1.13 -3.41 15.07
N ALA A 92 -0.54 -2.67 16.01
CA ALA A 92 -0.95 -1.30 16.32
C ALA A 92 -0.79 -0.36 15.12
N GLU A 93 0.35 -0.44 14.41
CA GLU A 93 0.62 0.40 13.24
C GLU A 93 -0.28 0.02 12.06
N VAL A 94 -0.51 -1.26 11.80
CA VAL A 94 -1.42 -1.74 10.75
C VAL A 94 -2.85 -1.25 11.01
N ALA A 95 -3.33 -1.35 12.26
CA ALA A 95 -4.64 -0.83 12.64
C ALA A 95 -4.73 0.69 12.45
N HIS A 96 -3.67 1.44 12.77
CA HIS A 96 -3.60 2.88 12.55
C HIS A 96 -3.66 3.24 11.06
N GLN A 97 -2.91 2.53 10.22
CA GLN A 97 -2.92 2.73 8.78
C GLN A 97 -4.28 2.37 8.16
N LEU A 98 -4.92 1.28 8.60
CA LEU A 98 -6.25 0.91 8.15
C LEU A 98 -7.31 1.96 8.53
N ALA A 99 -7.26 2.48 9.76
CA ALA A 99 -8.14 3.59 10.17
C ALA A 99 -7.92 4.84 9.32
N THR A 100 -6.66 5.16 9.01
CA THR A 100 -6.33 6.28 8.12
C THR A 100 -6.81 6.04 6.70
N PHE A 101 -6.66 4.82 6.17
CA PHE A 101 -7.20 4.42 4.87
C PHE A 101 -8.69 4.67 4.81
N ARG A 102 -9.46 4.16 5.79
CA ARG A 102 -10.92 4.34 5.85
C ARG A 102 -11.31 5.81 5.87
N ARG A 103 -10.61 6.63 6.65
CA ARG A 103 -10.84 8.09 6.70
C ARG A 103 -10.57 8.77 5.36
N LEU A 104 -9.50 8.38 4.67
CA LEU A 104 -9.13 8.96 3.38
C LEU A 104 -10.02 8.42 2.25
N ALA A 105 -10.16 7.12 2.09
CA ALA A 105 -10.89 6.48 0.99
C ALA A 105 -12.42 6.52 1.18
N GLY A 106 -12.91 6.65 2.42
CA GLY A 106 -14.34 6.57 2.73
C GLY A 106 -14.93 5.16 2.63
N ARG A 107 -14.08 4.13 2.54
CA ARG A 107 -14.44 2.71 2.41
C ARG A 107 -13.32 1.82 2.97
N ASP A 108 -13.62 0.54 3.17
CA ASP A 108 -12.60 -0.48 3.44
C ASP A 108 -11.70 -0.73 2.22
N PRO A 109 -10.44 -1.13 2.43
CA PRO A 109 -9.58 -1.53 1.33
C PRO A 109 -10.12 -2.82 0.68
N THR A 110 -9.96 -2.92 -0.63
CA THR A 110 -10.36 -4.12 -1.39
C THR A 110 -9.37 -5.29 -1.23
N HIS A 111 -8.14 -4.98 -0.83
CA HIS A 111 -7.04 -5.91 -0.56
C HIS A 111 -5.99 -5.21 0.31
N VAL A 112 -5.08 -6.00 0.88
CA VAL A 112 -3.94 -5.51 1.66
C VAL A 112 -2.67 -6.15 1.12
N ASP A 113 -1.65 -5.33 0.91
CA ASP A 113 -0.28 -5.73 0.61
C ASP A 113 0.68 -4.88 1.46
N SER A 114 1.99 -4.95 1.19
CA SER A 114 2.95 -4.17 1.98
C SER A 114 4.13 -3.69 1.15
N HIS A 115 4.64 -2.51 1.53
CA HIS A 115 5.86 -1.95 0.97
C HIS A 115 7.03 -2.91 1.17
N GLN A 116 7.82 -3.09 0.11
CA GLN A 116 8.96 -4.02 0.07
C GLN A 116 8.65 -5.47 0.50
N HIS A 117 7.39 -5.90 0.36
CA HIS A 117 6.92 -7.25 0.71
C HIS A 117 7.25 -7.70 2.15
N VAL A 118 7.33 -6.77 3.11
CA VAL A 118 7.57 -7.10 4.53
C VAL A 118 6.58 -8.12 5.10
N HIS A 119 5.36 -8.21 4.54
CA HIS A 119 4.35 -9.21 4.88
C HIS A 119 4.72 -10.67 4.58
N ARG A 120 5.85 -10.92 3.93
CA ARG A 120 6.36 -12.28 3.67
C ARG A 120 7.10 -12.89 4.85
N SER A 121 7.33 -12.12 5.90
CA SER A 121 8.06 -12.54 7.10
C SER A 121 7.17 -12.45 8.33
N GLU A 122 7.37 -13.37 9.26
CA GLU A 122 6.73 -13.27 10.58
C GLU A 122 7.44 -12.22 11.44
N PRO A 123 6.70 -11.53 12.34
CA PRO A 123 5.25 -11.66 12.62
C PRO A 123 4.32 -10.92 11.65
N VAL A 124 4.85 -10.14 10.70
CA VAL A 124 4.05 -9.26 9.83
C VAL A 124 3.03 -10.03 9.01
N HIS A 125 3.39 -11.22 8.52
CA HIS A 125 2.49 -12.09 7.77
C HIS A 125 1.19 -12.39 8.55
N SER A 126 1.33 -12.91 9.77
CA SER A 126 0.17 -13.27 10.61
C SER A 126 -0.70 -12.06 10.91
N VAL A 127 -0.09 -10.92 11.26
CA VAL A 127 -0.84 -9.69 11.55
C VAL A 127 -1.67 -9.22 10.36
N LEU A 128 -1.09 -9.22 9.15
CA LEU A 128 -1.82 -8.78 7.96
C LEU A 128 -2.91 -9.77 7.54
N ALA A 129 -2.69 -11.08 7.71
CA ALA A 129 -3.68 -12.11 7.42
C ALA A 129 -4.93 -11.99 8.31
N GLU A 130 -4.80 -11.51 9.54
CA GLU A 130 -5.92 -11.26 10.47
C GLU A 130 -6.64 -9.93 10.21
N THR A 131 -6.06 -9.04 9.40
CA THR A 131 -6.59 -7.70 9.11
C THR A 131 -7.58 -7.69 7.93
N ALA A 132 -7.59 -8.75 7.10
CA ALA A 132 -8.34 -8.86 5.83
C ALA A 132 -9.57 -9.77 5.94
#